data_AF-F0V8G5-F1
#
_entry.id   AF-F0V8G5-F1
#
_cell.length_a   1.000
_cell.length_b   1.000
_cell.length_c   1.000
_cell.angle_alpha   90.00
_cell.angle_beta   90.00
_cell.angle_gamma   90.00
#
_symmetry.space_group_name_H-M   'P 1'
#
loop_
_entity.id
_entity.type
_entity.pdbx_description
1 polymer ?
#
loop_
_entity_poly.entity_id
_entity_poly.type
_entity_poly.pdbx_seq_one_letter_code
_entity_poly.pdbx_strand_id
1 'polypeptide(L)'
;MLPSRSRCCSSERHGACRARQADPPERICTAWSPSCWQNFPAAQNPFATLPSGPVVSIQRRLRLLPPLVSAHEIEGLLSQLKDVYEGKRFVLQGGDCAEVFADCQPCILAAKMRLLLQMSLILQDATSRKIVRIGRMAGQYGKPRSRSHEILEGRKVLTYRGDSVNGTDPSDRDPQPERLLQAYFQSAATLNFVRSLLSPGSSFFRADTGSEKTEESVWELSKQVGPERRREFQILTNTIAESKQRPSGPSLAMHASHSSSASSYTTSPPSSPKPSDLESPSPLFSSRPPFSSLLDSADTDCSIGCFSSHEALLLPYEEAMTREYDGKFYDTSAHFLWIGDRTRQLDHAHIQFCRGIRNSIGVKVGPTAQPHEIVDICRILNPENIPGKVVLITRLGAADASRLLPPVIEAVQTAGVRVVWLCDPMHGNTQVTPEGKKRRCFTDMLKEVLVTFDTHVQHQSQLGGVHFELTGEHVSECIGGCESRGKVGDEETYEAFCDPRLNYTQAVEMAFEIASHIKHADQEQGRSVTLNNWANALH
;
A
#
# COMPACT_ATOMS: atom_id res chain seq x y z
N MET A 1 71.97 47.89 27.25
CA MET A 1 73.05 46.92 27.56
C MET A 1 72.75 45.61 26.84
N LEU A 2 73.56 45.27 25.83
CA LEU A 2 73.74 43.88 25.36
C LEU A 2 74.90 43.26 26.15
N PRO A 3 74.92 41.94 26.37
CA PRO A 3 75.68 41.02 25.50
C PRO A 3 74.93 39.69 25.24
N SER A 4 74.81 39.17 24.01
CA SER A 4 75.78 38.38 23.21
C SER A 4 76.20 37.02 23.80
N ARG A 5 75.55 35.93 23.37
CA ARG A 5 76.03 34.84 22.46
C ARG A 5 76.95 33.77 23.07
N SER A 6 76.53 32.49 22.99
CA SER A 6 77.41 31.39 22.52
C SER A 6 76.65 30.16 21.96
N ARG A 7 76.98 29.87 20.68
CA ARG A 7 77.15 28.60 19.91
C ARG A 7 76.05 27.52 19.93
N CYS A 8 75.33 27.23 18.84
CA CYS A 8 75.64 26.50 17.57
C CYS A 8 75.91 24.99 17.67
N CYS A 9 74.91 24.16 17.28
CA CYS A 9 74.96 23.07 16.26
C CYS A 9 73.64 22.24 16.37
N SER A 10 72.66 22.49 15.51
CA SER A 10 72.36 21.74 14.28
C SER A 10 71.79 20.32 14.49
N SER A 11 70.46 20.21 14.48
CA SER A 11 69.70 19.41 13.51
C SER A 11 68.27 19.24 14.02
N GLU A 12 67.26 19.81 13.35
CA GLU A 12 65.93 19.19 13.38
C GLU A 12 65.03 19.71 12.26
N ARG A 13 64.34 18.74 11.67
CA ARG A 13 63.70 18.78 10.37
C ARG A 13 62.38 19.55 10.46
N HIS A 14 62.05 20.23 9.38
CA HIS A 14 60.73 20.82 9.15
C HIS A 14 59.62 19.77 9.25
N GLY A 15 58.85 19.81 10.33
CA GLY A 15 57.55 19.15 10.45
C GLY A 15 56.46 20.20 10.30
N ALA A 16 55.94 20.39 9.09
CA ALA A 16 54.75 21.20 8.87
C ALA A 16 53.55 20.53 9.54
N CYS A 17 53.05 21.13 10.62
CA CYS A 17 51.83 20.72 11.29
C CYS A 17 50.64 21.09 10.41
N ARG A 18 50.27 20.22 9.46
CA ARG A 18 48.98 20.32 8.76
C ARG A 18 47.89 19.87 9.72
N ALA A 19 47.08 20.82 10.18
CA ALA A 19 45.78 20.52 10.77
C ALA A 19 45.02 19.61 9.78
N ARG A 20 44.68 18.40 10.22
CA ARG A 20 43.80 17.51 9.46
C ARG A 20 42.44 18.21 9.41
N GLN A 21 42.08 18.76 8.26
CA GLN A 21 40.67 18.95 7.93
C GLN A 21 40.05 17.56 8.05
N ALA A 22 39.08 17.41 8.96
CA ALA A 22 38.28 16.21 9.02
C ALA A 22 37.58 16.09 7.65
N ASP A 23 37.76 14.96 6.97
CA ASP A 23 36.99 14.65 5.77
C ASP A 23 35.49 14.78 6.10
N PRO A 24 34.65 15.29 5.17
CA PRO A 24 33.22 15.31 5.38
C PRO A 24 32.74 13.88 5.72
N PRO A 25 31.78 13.71 6.64
CA PRO A 25 31.29 12.39 7.00
C PRO A 25 30.86 11.63 5.74
N GLU A 26 31.35 10.39 5.58
CA GLU A 26 30.98 9.55 4.46
C GLU A 26 29.46 9.42 4.41
N ARG A 27 28.84 9.93 3.34
CA ARG A 27 27.38 9.97 3.21
C ARG A 27 26.77 8.60 2.93
N ILE A 28 27.58 7.59 2.62
CA ILE A 28 27.16 6.26 2.17
C ILE A 28 28.15 5.21 2.67
N CYS A 29 27.67 4.05 3.13
CA CYS A 29 28.56 2.95 3.52
C CYS A 29 29.29 2.34 2.31
N THR A 30 30.60 2.12 2.42
CA THR A 30 31.47 1.62 1.33
C THR A 30 31.14 0.19 0.88
N ALA A 31 30.69 -0.68 1.79
CA ALA A 31 30.15 -2.01 1.47
C ALA A 31 28.80 -2.18 2.16
N TRP A 32 27.74 -2.47 1.39
CA TRP A 32 26.42 -2.64 1.98
C TRP A 32 26.31 -4.01 2.66
N SER A 33 25.69 -4.02 3.83
CA SER A 33 25.21 -5.21 4.53
C SER A 33 23.87 -4.88 5.20
N PRO A 34 23.06 -5.90 5.59
CA PRO A 34 21.82 -5.64 6.31
C PRO A 34 22.00 -4.84 7.60
N SER A 35 23.20 -4.85 8.20
CA SER A 35 23.53 -4.12 9.43
C SER A 35 24.28 -2.80 9.21
N CYS A 36 24.62 -2.44 7.97
CA CYS A 36 25.45 -1.25 7.70
C CYS A 36 24.80 0.07 8.16
N TRP A 37 23.47 0.10 8.25
CA TRP A 37 22.69 1.23 8.75
C TRP A 37 23.02 1.62 10.19
N GLN A 38 23.50 0.68 11.01
CA GLN A 38 23.84 0.92 12.42
C GLN A 38 24.98 1.94 12.61
N ASN A 39 25.75 2.19 11.55
CA ASN A 39 26.81 3.20 11.53
C ASN A 39 26.30 4.62 11.27
N PHE A 40 24.99 4.81 11.07
CA PHE A 40 24.36 6.08 10.71
C PHE A 40 23.32 6.50 11.74
N PRO A 41 23.02 7.80 11.87
CA PRO A 41 21.92 8.27 12.71
C PRO A 41 20.58 7.64 12.28
N ALA A 42 19.86 7.04 13.23
CA ALA A 42 18.56 6.44 12.99
C ALA A 42 17.45 7.31 13.60
N ALA A 43 16.82 8.14 12.77
CA ALA A 43 15.69 8.95 13.20
C ALA A 43 14.53 8.06 13.67
N GLN A 44 13.79 8.50 14.68
CA GLN A 44 12.59 7.80 15.18
C GLN A 44 12.83 6.39 15.79
N ASN A 45 14.08 5.96 16.02
CA ASN A 45 14.37 4.68 16.66
C ASN A 45 13.87 4.65 18.12
N PRO A 46 12.84 3.84 18.45
CA PRO A 46 12.29 3.80 19.80
C PRO A 46 13.16 3.05 20.81
N PHE A 47 14.12 2.24 20.33
CA PHE A 47 14.97 1.40 21.16
C PHE A 47 16.33 2.03 21.46
N ALA A 48 16.57 3.28 21.03
CA ALA A 48 17.86 3.95 21.14
C ALA A 48 18.34 4.12 22.61
N THR A 49 17.42 4.19 23.56
CA THR A 49 17.72 4.34 24.99
C THR A 49 17.80 3.02 25.75
N LEU A 50 17.45 1.90 25.10
CA LEU A 50 17.48 0.58 25.74
C LEU A 50 18.87 -0.04 25.64
N PRO A 51 19.26 -0.93 26.59
CA PRO A 51 20.40 -1.80 26.38
C PRO A 51 20.23 -2.61 25.08
N SER A 52 21.32 -2.83 24.34
CA SER A 52 21.26 -3.54 23.06
C SER A 52 20.92 -5.03 23.19
N GLY A 53 21.18 -5.64 24.36
CA GLY A 53 20.99 -7.07 24.62
C GLY A 53 19.60 -7.62 24.25
N PRO A 54 18.49 -7.06 24.81
CA PRO A 54 17.13 -7.47 24.47
C PRO A 54 16.81 -7.40 22.97
N VAL A 55 17.15 -6.27 22.31
CA VAL A 55 16.90 -6.10 20.87
C VAL A 55 17.67 -7.14 20.05
N VAL A 56 18.96 -7.33 20.33
CA VAL A 56 19.81 -8.32 19.64
C VAL A 56 19.30 -9.75 19.85
N SER A 57 18.78 -10.07 21.04
CA SER A 57 18.16 -11.37 21.33
C SER A 57 16.93 -11.61 20.45
N ILE A 58 16.04 -10.62 20.33
CA ILE A 58 14.86 -10.71 19.47
C ILE A 58 15.24 -10.80 18.00
N GLN A 59 16.21 -10.00 17.53
CA GLN A 59 16.71 -10.09 16.16
C GLN A 59 17.27 -11.49 15.83
N ARG A 60 17.98 -12.13 16.78
CA ARG A 60 18.47 -13.50 16.61
C ARG A 60 17.32 -14.49 16.42
N ARG A 61 16.22 -14.33 17.17
CA ARG A 61 15.03 -15.18 17.04
C ARG A 61 14.35 -14.96 15.69
N LEU A 62 14.11 -13.71 15.30
CA LEU A 62 13.49 -13.35 14.02
C LEU A 62 14.25 -13.89 12.80
N ARG A 63 15.60 -13.87 12.84
CA ARG A 63 16.43 -14.43 11.76
C ARG A 63 16.25 -15.93 11.54
N LEU A 64 15.80 -16.68 12.56
CA LEU A 64 15.56 -18.12 12.47
C LEU A 64 14.15 -18.45 11.96
N LEU A 65 13.25 -17.46 11.91
CA LEU A 65 11.87 -17.67 11.47
C LEU A 65 11.78 -17.62 9.94
N PRO A 66 10.78 -18.32 9.36
CA PRO A 66 10.48 -18.24 7.93
C PRO A 66 10.30 -16.79 7.45
N PRO A 67 10.65 -16.48 6.20
CA PRO A 67 10.30 -15.20 5.59
C PRO A 67 8.78 -15.04 5.51
N LEU A 68 8.26 -13.81 5.64
CA LEU A 68 6.83 -13.54 5.47
C LEU A 68 6.42 -13.57 3.99
N VAL A 69 7.33 -13.09 3.13
CA VAL A 69 7.18 -13.07 1.68
C VAL A 69 8.42 -13.63 0.99
N SER A 70 8.26 -14.23 -0.18
CA SER A 70 9.38 -14.77 -0.95
C SER A 70 10.06 -13.71 -1.83
N ALA A 71 11.33 -13.93 -2.17
CA ALA A 71 12.05 -13.10 -3.14
C ALA A 71 11.36 -13.08 -4.52
N HIS A 72 10.73 -14.20 -4.91
CA HIS A 72 9.97 -14.29 -6.16
C HIS A 72 8.76 -13.35 -6.17
N GLU A 73 7.97 -13.31 -5.09
CA GLU A 73 6.84 -12.38 -4.97
C GLU A 73 7.30 -10.90 -4.99
N ILE A 74 8.46 -10.59 -4.38
CA ILE A 74 9.05 -9.24 -4.38
C ILE A 74 9.44 -8.82 -5.81
N GLU A 75 10.13 -9.67 -6.57
CA GLU A 75 10.48 -9.39 -7.96
C GLU A 75 9.22 -9.34 -8.85
N GLY A 76 8.19 -10.13 -8.54
CA GLY A 76 6.88 -10.07 -9.17
C GLY A 76 6.22 -8.69 -9.00
N LEU A 77 6.25 -8.12 -7.79
CA LEU A 77 5.77 -6.75 -7.57
C LEU A 77 6.61 -5.72 -8.34
N LEU A 78 7.94 -5.85 -8.34
CA LEU A 78 8.82 -4.93 -9.10
C LEU A 78 8.47 -4.95 -10.60
N SER A 79 8.21 -6.13 -11.17
CA SER A 79 7.74 -6.27 -12.55
C SER A 79 6.41 -5.54 -12.78
N GLN A 80 5.44 -5.66 -11.86
CA GLN A 80 4.18 -4.95 -11.96
C GLN A 80 4.33 -3.43 -11.78
N LEU A 81 5.27 -2.96 -10.95
CA LEU A 81 5.55 -1.52 -10.81
C LEU A 81 6.29 -0.95 -12.03
N LYS A 82 7.07 -1.76 -12.74
CA LYS A 82 7.59 -1.39 -14.06
C LYS A 82 6.45 -1.19 -15.06
N ASP A 83 5.44 -2.06 -15.08
CA ASP A 83 4.23 -1.87 -15.91
C ASP A 83 3.48 -0.58 -15.54
N VAL A 84 3.47 -0.19 -14.25
CA VAL A 84 2.88 1.09 -13.82
C VAL A 84 3.66 2.27 -14.38
N TYR A 85 5.00 2.23 -14.33
CA TYR A 85 5.86 3.25 -14.95
C TYR A 85 5.61 3.37 -16.46
N GLU A 86 5.36 2.25 -17.14
CA GLU A 86 5.03 2.19 -18.56
C GLU A 86 3.55 2.54 -18.87
N GLY A 87 2.76 2.86 -17.84
CA GLY A 87 1.37 3.24 -17.96
C GLY A 87 0.40 2.11 -18.33
N LYS A 88 0.82 0.86 -18.16
CA LYS A 88 0.01 -0.35 -18.40
C LYS A 88 -0.84 -0.76 -17.20
N ARG A 89 -0.45 -0.30 -16.00
CA ARG A 89 -1.09 -0.61 -14.72
C ARG A 89 -1.32 0.64 -13.89
N PHE A 90 -2.20 0.54 -12.89
CA PHE A 90 -2.46 1.58 -11.90
C PHE A 90 -2.38 0.99 -10.49
N VAL A 91 -1.75 1.69 -9.54
CA VAL A 91 -1.58 1.22 -8.16
C VAL A 91 -2.72 1.69 -7.29
N LEU A 92 -3.30 0.76 -6.54
CA LEU A 92 -4.13 1.05 -5.37
C LEU A 92 -3.38 0.55 -4.14
N GLN A 93 -2.79 1.47 -3.38
CA GLN A 93 -2.23 1.18 -2.07
C GLN A 93 -3.19 1.62 -0.96
N GLY A 94 -3.52 0.74 -0.01
CA GLY A 94 -4.48 1.09 1.03
C GLY A 94 -4.53 0.13 2.21
N GLY A 95 -4.94 0.63 3.36
CA GLY A 95 -5.11 -0.16 4.60
C GLY A 95 -4.96 0.74 5.82
N ASP A 96 -4.59 0.17 6.96
CA ASP A 96 -4.59 0.92 8.22
C ASP A 96 -3.49 1.98 8.28
N CYS A 97 -3.72 3.01 9.10
CA CYS A 97 -2.68 3.97 9.47
C CYS A 97 -1.57 3.28 10.26
N ALA A 98 -1.96 2.61 11.34
CA ALA A 98 -1.15 1.63 12.06
C ALA A 98 -2.06 0.44 12.40
N GLU A 99 -1.58 -0.77 12.13
CA GLU A 99 -2.24 -1.99 12.58
C GLU A 99 -2.09 -2.10 14.10
N VAL A 100 -3.12 -2.65 14.75
CA VAL A 100 -3.06 -3.06 16.16
C VAL A 100 -3.20 -4.58 16.23
N PHE A 101 -2.55 -5.21 17.22
CA PHE A 101 -2.55 -6.66 17.34
C PHE A 101 -3.96 -7.23 17.58
N ALA A 102 -4.82 -6.47 18.26
CA ALA A 102 -6.21 -6.85 18.52
C ALA A 102 -7.04 -6.95 17.23
N ASP A 103 -6.66 -6.26 16.16
CA ASP A 103 -7.40 -6.18 14.90
C ASP A 103 -7.00 -7.26 13.90
N CYS A 104 -6.07 -8.15 14.28
CA CYS A 104 -5.74 -9.35 13.51
C CYS A 104 -6.87 -10.40 13.64
N GLN A 105 -8.07 -10.05 13.16
CA GLN A 105 -9.28 -10.84 13.22
C GLN A 105 -9.83 -11.10 11.80
N PRO A 106 -10.40 -12.29 11.53
CA PRO A 106 -10.90 -12.64 10.21
C PRO A 106 -11.90 -11.63 9.62
N CYS A 107 -12.83 -11.12 10.42
CA CYS A 107 -13.84 -10.17 9.97
C CYS A 107 -13.24 -8.82 9.53
N ILE A 108 -12.31 -8.26 10.31
CA ILE A 108 -11.63 -6.98 10.02
C ILE A 108 -10.76 -7.13 8.76
N LEU A 109 -9.96 -8.20 8.70
CA LEU A 109 -9.10 -8.48 7.54
C LEU A 109 -9.93 -8.70 6.27
N ALA A 110 -11.03 -9.45 6.36
CA ALA A 110 -11.94 -9.67 5.24
C ALA A 110 -12.61 -8.37 4.78
N ALA A 111 -13.07 -7.53 5.72
CA ALA A 111 -13.69 -6.24 5.40
C ALA A 111 -12.71 -5.30 4.68
N LYS A 112 -11.46 -5.24 5.14
CA LYS A 112 -10.37 -4.49 4.49
C LYS A 112 -10.11 -5.00 3.06
N MET A 113 -10.01 -6.32 2.90
CA MET A 113 -9.77 -6.92 1.59
C MET A 113 -10.93 -6.69 0.62
N ARG A 114 -12.17 -6.85 1.08
CA ARG A 114 -13.37 -6.53 0.31
C ARG A 114 -13.34 -5.09 -0.21
N LEU A 115 -13.05 -4.13 0.68
CA LEU A 115 -12.98 -2.72 0.30
C LEU A 115 -11.91 -2.47 -0.77
N LEU A 116 -10.70 -3.01 -0.60
CA LEU A 116 -9.63 -2.89 -1.60
C LEU A 116 -10.02 -3.51 -2.95
N LEU A 117 -10.70 -4.66 -2.95
CA LEU A 117 -11.17 -5.31 -4.18
C LEU A 117 -12.26 -4.50 -4.89
N GLN A 118 -13.23 -3.94 -4.15
CA GLN A 118 -14.29 -3.11 -4.71
C GLN A 118 -13.73 -1.82 -5.33
N MET A 119 -12.84 -1.12 -4.60
CA MET A 119 -12.15 0.05 -5.15
C MET A 119 -11.32 -0.30 -6.38
N SER A 120 -10.65 -1.47 -6.39
CA SER A 120 -9.89 -1.93 -7.56
C SER A 120 -10.76 -2.05 -8.80
N LEU A 121 -11.97 -2.60 -8.68
CA LEU A 121 -12.87 -2.75 -9.84
C LEU A 121 -13.33 -1.40 -10.40
N ILE A 122 -13.68 -0.47 -9.52
CA ILE A 122 -14.09 0.89 -9.91
C ILE A 122 -12.96 1.59 -10.66
N LEU A 123 -11.74 1.55 -10.12
CA LEU A 123 -10.56 2.17 -10.72
C LEU A 123 -10.11 1.47 -12.01
N GLN A 124 -10.22 0.14 -12.07
CA GLN A 124 -9.86 -0.65 -13.26
C GLN A 124 -10.74 -0.27 -14.45
N ASP A 125 -12.04 -0.12 -14.24
CA ASP A 125 -12.98 0.29 -15.27
C ASP A 125 -12.69 1.70 -15.79
N ALA A 126 -12.40 2.64 -14.89
CA ALA A 126 -12.09 4.01 -15.29
C ALA A 126 -10.75 4.16 -16.00
N THR A 127 -9.72 3.47 -15.50
CA THR A 127 -8.37 3.58 -16.06
C THR A 127 -8.16 2.72 -17.31
N SER A 128 -9.03 1.73 -17.55
CA SER A 128 -8.82 0.65 -18.52
C SER A 128 -7.46 -0.06 -18.35
N ARG A 129 -6.92 -0.07 -17.11
CA ARG A 129 -5.61 -0.64 -16.75
C ARG A 129 -5.76 -1.69 -15.65
N LYS A 130 -4.91 -2.71 -15.66
CA LYS A 130 -4.86 -3.69 -14.55
C LYS A 130 -4.44 -2.97 -13.26
N ILE A 131 -5.06 -3.31 -12.13
CA ILE A 131 -4.73 -2.73 -10.82
C ILE A 131 -3.66 -3.55 -10.10
N VAL A 132 -2.60 -2.88 -9.63
CA VAL A 132 -1.64 -3.42 -8.66
C VAL A 132 -2.14 -3.08 -7.26
N ARG A 133 -2.53 -4.10 -6.49
CA ARG A 133 -3.08 -3.93 -5.14
C ARG A 133 -1.97 -4.08 -4.12
N ILE A 134 -1.75 -3.05 -3.32
CA ILE A 134 -0.74 -3.04 -2.26
C ILE A 134 -1.44 -2.73 -0.93
N GLY A 135 -1.57 -3.73 -0.06
CA GLY A 135 -2.12 -3.57 1.27
C GLY A 135 -1.15 -2.89 2.23
N ARG A 136 -1.61 -1.88 2.97
CA ARG A 136 -0.96 -1.47 4.24
C ARG A 136 -1.40 -2.45 5.32
N MET A 137 -0.74 -3.60 5.34
CA MET A 137 -1.10 -4.73 6.19
C MET A 137 0.06 -5.69 6.40
N ALA A 138 -0.06 -6.51 7.44
CA ALA A 138 0.92 -7.52 7.83
C ALA A 138 2.32 -6.97 8.08
N GLY A 139 2.41 -5.85 8.81
CA GLY A 139 3.70 -5.27 9.20
C GLY A 139 3.63 -3.81 9.61
N GLN A 140 2.49 -3.13 9.39
CA GLN A 140 2.31 -1.70 9.63
C GLN A 140 2.05 -1.39 11.12
N TYR A 141 2.83 -1.99 12.02
CA TYR A 141 2.70 -1.88 13.46
C TYR A 141 3.55 -0.77 14.09
N GLY A 142 4.36 -0.06 13.31
CA GLY A 142 5.21 1.03 13.76
C GLY A 142 4.74 2.39 13.24
N LYS A 143 4.88 3.44 14.05
CA LYS A 143 4.49 4.81 13.66
C LYS A 143 5.49 5.87 14.13
N PRO A 144 6.00 6.74 13.23
CA PRO A 144 6.82 7.87 13.64
C PRO A 144 5.97 8.94 14.35
N ARG A 145 6.54 9.66 15.31
CA ARG A 145 5.82 10.68 16.10
C ARG A 145 6.55 12.01 16.07
N SER A 146 5.78 13.10 15.96
CA SER A 146 6.31 14.47 16.02
C SER A 146 6.84 14.84 17.41
N ARG A 147 6.30 14.22 18.47
CA ARG A 147 6.74 14.39 19.86
C ARG A 147 7.05 13.03 20.46
N SER A 148 8.05 12.97 21.34
CA SER A 148 8.44 11.74 22.03
C SER A 148 7.59 11.43 23.25
N HIS A 149 6.97 12.45 23.84
CA HIS A 149 6.12 12.33 25.03
C HIS A 149 4.79 13.05 24.81
N GLU A 150 3.77 12.56 25.50
CA GLU A 150 2.45 13.18 25.61
C GLU A 150 2.00 13.25 27.07
N ILE A 151 1.01 14.09 27.35
CA ILE A 151 0.43 14.25 28.68
C ILE A 151 -0.94 13.56 28.67
N LEU A 152 -1.07 12.49 29.43
CA LEU A 152 -2.34 11.77 29.65
C LEU A 152 -2.67 11.86 31.13
N GLU A 153 -3.87 12.34 31.46
CA GLU A 153 -4.34 12.47 32.85
C GLU A 153 -3.34 13.23 33.77
N GLY A 154 -2.67 14.25 33.23
CA GLY A 154 -1.65 15.02 33.94
C GLY A 154 -0.28 14.35 34.09
N ARG A 155 -0.10 13.11 33.62
CA ARG A 155 1.17 12.37 33.63
C ARG A 155 1.88 12.47 32.29
N LYS A 156 3.18 12.74 32.31
CA LYS A 156 4.04 12.72 31.12
C LYS A 156 4.45 11.27 30.82
N VAL A 157 3.96 10.72 29.71
CA VAL A 157 4.26 9.35 29.27
C VAL A 157 4.88 9.36 27.88
N LEU A 158 5.54 8.27 27.50
CA LEU A 158 6.01 8.09 26.13
C LEU A 158 4.82 8.00 25.17
N THR A 159 4.95 8.71 24.06
CA THR A 159 3.94 8.71 23.01
C THR A 159 3.83 7.32 22.38
N TYR A 160 2.60 6.89 22.07
CA TYR A 160 2.34 5.61 21.40
C TYR A 160 3.04 5.59 20.04
N ARG A 161 3.82 4.55 19.77
CA ARG A 161 4.63 4.38 18.55
C ARG A 161 4.20 3.17 17.72
N GLY A 162 3.03 2.63 18.01
CA GLY A 162 2.51 1.43 17.36
C GLY A 162 2.80 0.17 18.17
N ASP A 163 1.96 -0.85 17.97
CA ASP A 163 1.93 -2.07 18.79
C ASP A 163 3.23 -2.88 18.76
N SER A 164 4.08 -2.72 17.74
CA SER A 164 5.40 -3.33 17.68
C SER A 164 6.44 -2.66 18.59
N VAL A 165 6.08 -1.53 19.22
CA VAL A 165 6.92 -0.76 20.14
C VAL A 165 6.35 -0.74 21.54
N ASN A 166 5.13 -0.23 21.71
CA ASN A 166 4.47 -0.04 23.01
C ASN A 166 2.94 -0.11 22.85
N GLY A 167 2.21 -0.24 23.95
CA GLY A 167 0.74 -0.29 23.95
C GLY A 167 0.07 1.08 24.00
N THR A 168 -1.24 1.11 23.81
CA THR A 168 -2.06 2.32 23.88
C THR A 168 -2.36 2.75 25.31
N ASP A 169 -2.38 1.82 26.26
CA ASP A 169 -2.59 2.09 27.69
C ASP A 169 -1.46 2.96 28.28
N PRO A 170 -1.75 4.00 29.09
CA PRO A 170 -0.73 4.83 29.73
C PRO A 170 0.29 4.06 30.58
N SER A 171 -0.06 2.87 31.10
CA SER A 171 0.82 1.99 31.87
C SER A 171 1.75 1.13 31.00
N ASP A 172 1.52 1.08 29.69
CA ASP A 172 2.22 0.21 28.74
C ASP A 172 2.96 1.04 27.66
N ARG A 173 3.54 2.18 28.07
CA ARG A 173 4.19 3.13 27.13
C ARG A 173 5.70 2.94 26.97
N ASP A 174 6.33 2.13 27.80
CA ASP A 174 7.76 1.82 27.66
C ASP A 174 8.00 0.90 26.45
N PRO A 175 9.02 1.17 25.60
CA PRO A 175 9.32 0.31 24.46
C PRO A 175 9.71 -1.10 24.88
N GLN A 176 9.06 -2.10 24.29
CA GLN A 176 9.27 -3.52 24.58
C GLN A 176 9.73 -4.26 23.31
N PRO A 177 11.03 -4.59 23.17
CA PRO A 177 11.58 -5.26 21.97
C PRO A 177 10.86 -6.56 21.58
N GLU A 178 10.30 -7.27 22.54
CA GLU A 178 9.55 -8.52 22.40
C GLU A 178 8.33 -8.36 21.50
N ARG A 179 7.77 -7.15 21.41
CA ARG A 179 6.66 -6.80 20.51
C ARG A 179 7.05 -6.88 19.03
N LEU A 180 8.34 -6.78 18.68
CA LEU A 180 8.81 -7.05 17.32
C LEU A 180 8.55 -8.50 16.91
N LEU A 181 8.72 -9.44 17.86
CA LEU A 181 8.42 -10.85 17.61
C LEU A 181 6.91 -11.10 17.52
N GLN A 182 6.13 -10.42 18.36
CA GLN A 182 4.67 -10.48 18.28
C GLN A 182 4.17 -9.93 16.94
N ALA A 183 4.73 -8.81 16.47
CA ALA A 183 4.43 -8.23 15.16
C ALA A 183 4.70 -9.21 14.01
N TYR A 184 5.80 -9.97 14.07
CA TYR A 184 6.05 -11.05 13.09
C TYR A 184 4.91 -12.07 13.05
N PHE A 185 4.48 -12.59 14.21
CA PHE A 185 3.43 -13.62 14.25
C PHE A 185 2.07 -13.09 13.78
N GLN A 186 1.71 -11.85 14.13
CA GLN A 186 0.48 -11.23 13.65
C GLN A 186 0.54 -10.96 12.13
N SER A 187 1.70 -10.57 11.62
CA SER A 187 1.94 -10.40 10.19
C SER A 187 1.81 -11.73 9.43
N ALA A 188 2.38 -12.80 9.96
CA ALA A 188 2.29 -14.14 9.39
C ALA A 188 0.83 -14.63 9.35
N ALA A 189 0.08 -14.46 10.45
CA ALA A 189 -1.33 -14.82 10.51
C ALA A 189 -2.18 -14.03 9.50
N THR A 190 -1.95 -12.72 9.41
CA THR A 190 -2.62 -11.84 8.45
C THR A 190 -2.35 -12.26 7.01
N LEU A 191 -1.09 -12.46 6.64
CA LEU A 191 -0.72 -12.90 5.28
C LEU A 191 -1.30 -14.26 4.94
N ASN A 192 -1.26 -15.22 5.87
CA ASN A 192 -1.84 -16.53 5.66
C ASN A 192 -3.35 -16.45 5.40
N PHE A 193 -4.07 -15.66 6.21
CA PHE A 193 -5.50 -15.45 6.02
C PHE A 193 -5.81 -14.74 4.69
N VAL A 194 -5.10 -13.66 4.36
CA VAL A 194 -5.30 -12.89 3.12
C VAL A 194 -4.98 -13.75 1.88
N ARG A 195 -3.90 -14.53 1.90
CA ARG A 195 -3.58 -15.48 0.82
C ARG A 195 -4.70 -16.50 0.66
N SER A 196 -5.16 -17.11 1.75
CA SER A 196 -6.30 -18.04 1.72
C SER A 196 -7.58 -17.41 1.19
N LEU A 197 -7.84 -16.15 1.55
CA LEU A 197 -9.03 -15.40 1.13
C LEU A 197 -9.02 -15.15 -0.39
N LEU A 198 -7.84 -14.87 -0.95
CA LEU A 198 -7.63 -14.54 -2.37
C LEU A 198 -7.31 -15.76 -3.25
N SER A 199 -7.16 -16.94 -2.66
CA SER A 199 -6.91 -18.18 -3.38
C SER A 199 -8.08 -18.53 -4.33
N PRO A 200 -7.79 -19.02 -5.55
CA PRO A 200 -8.82 -19.54 -6.44
C PRO A 200 -9.68 -20.60 -5.74
N GLY A 201 -11.00 -20.51 -5.89
CA GLY A 201 -11.94 -21.44 -5.24
C GLY A 201 -12.31 -21.10 -3.79
N SER A 202 -11.74 -20.03 -3.20
CA SER A 202 -12.19 -19.52 -1.90
C SER A 202 -13.71 -19.31 -1.89
N SER A 203 -14.40 -20.02 -1.01
CA SER A 203 -15.84 -19.88 -0.81
C SER A 203 -16.19 -18.65 0.04
N PHE A 204 -15.20 -17.99 0.65
CA PHE A 204 -15.43 -16.86 1.54
C PHE A 204 -16.17 -15.71 0.85
N PHE A 205 -15.81 -15.43 -0.41
CA PHE A 205 -16.52 -14.46 -1.24
C PHE A 205 -17.72 -15.04 -2.01
N ARG A 206 -17.96 -16.35 -1.94
CA ARG A 206 -19.04 -17.07 -2.65
C ARG A 206 -20.17 -17.52 -1.70
N ALA A 207 -19.98 -17.40 -0.38
CA ALA A 207 -20.93 -17.86 0.61
C ALA A 207 -22.20 -16.97 0.60
N ASP A 208 -23.15 -17.33 -0.25
CA ASP A 208 -24.56 -17.38 0.16
C ASP A 208 -24.68 -18.65 1.02
N THR A 209 -24.42 -18.57 2.33
CA THR A 209 -24.95 -19.60 3.22
C THR A 209 -26.45 -19.41 3.25
N GLY A 210 -27.19 -20.37 2.68
CA GLY A 210 -28.66 -20.41 2.66
C GLY A 210 -29.32 -20.52 4.05
N SER A 211 -28.88 -19.73 5.01
CA SER A 211 -29.63 -19.42 6.22
C SER A 211 -30.37 -18.11 5.99
N GLU A 212 -31.69 -18.19 6.16
CA GLU A 212 -32.60 -17.06 6.17
C GLU A 212 -32.03 -15.84 6.93
N LYS A 213 -32.10 -14.67 6.29
CA LYS A 213 -32.12 -13.34 6.93
C LYS A 213 -30.95 -12.99 7.86
N THR A 214 -29.73 -12.92 7.37
CA THR A 214 -28.73 -11.91 7.82
C THR A 214 -27.41 -12.16 7.10
N GLU A 215 -27.15 -11.42 6.03
CA GLU A 215 -25.85 -10.83 5.69
C GLU A 215 -26.00 -10.24 4.28
N GLU A 216 -25.74 -8.94 4.15
CA GLU A 216 -25.59 -8.31 2.83
C GLU A 216 -24.61 -9.15 2.02
N SER A 217 -24.94 -9.44 0.76
CA SER A 217 -23.98 -10.10 -0.14
C SER A 217 -22.63 -9.42 0.05
N VAL A 218 -21.55 -10.18 0.17
CA VAL A 218 -20.20 -9.63 0.38
C VAL A 218 -19.84 -8.59 -0.72
N TRP A 219 -20.55 -8.61 -1.84
CA TRP A 219 -20.43 -7.70 -2.97
C TRP A 219 -21.51 -6.62 -3.07
N GLU A 220 -22.57 -6.70 -2.30
CA GLU A 220 -23.45 -5.56 -2.11
C GLU A 220 -22.64 -4.46 -1.44
N LEU A 221 -22.52 -3.32 -2.13
CA LEU A 221 -22.07 -2.11 -1.47
C LEU A 221 -22.97 -1.90 -0.26
N SER A 222 -22.35 -1.70 0.90
CA SER A 222 -23.05 -1.56 2.17
C SER A 222 -24.28 -0.66 2.03
N LYS A 223 -25.35 -0.91 2.81
CA LYS A 223 -26.52 -0.02 2.90
C LYS A 223 -26.16 1.45 3.18
N GLN A 224 -24.96 1.68 3.71
CA GLN A 224 -24.33 2.96 3.97
C GLN A 224 -24.01 3.77 2.69
N VAL A 225 -23.65 3.11 1.58
CA VAL A 225 -23.35 3.81 0.32
C VAL A 225 -24.64 4.30 -0.34
N GLY A 226 -24.69 5.55 -0.81
CA GLY A 226 -25.90 6.12 -1.43
C GLY A 226 -26.50 5.26 -2.58
N PRO A 227 -27.83 5.29 -2.79
CA PRO A 227 -28.50 4.44 -3.78
C PRO A 227 -28.00 4.65 -5.22
N GLU A 228 -27.55 5.86 -5.54
CA GLU A 228 -26.94 6.19 -6.84
C GLU A 228 -25.62 5.43 -7.04
N ARG A 229 -24.66 5.58 -6.12
CA ARG A 229 -23.37 4.86 -6.16
C ARG A 229 -23.55 3.34 -6.14
N ARG A 230 -24.55 2.83 -5.41
CA ARG A 230 -24.94 1.41 -5.48
C ARG A 230 -25.40 0.99 -6.87
N ARG A 231 -26.24 1.81 -7.51
CA ARG A 231 -26.70 1.54 -8.89
C ARG A 231 -25.53 1.60 -9.87
N GLU A 232 -24.63 2.57 -9.75
CA GLU A 232 -23.42 2.65 -10.58
C GLU A 232 -22.54 1.41 -10.45
N PHE A 233 -22.28 0.95 -9.22
CA PHE A 233 -21.52 -0.28 -8.99
C PHE A 233 -22.24 -1.52 -9.54
N GLN A 234 -23.56 -1.61 -9.39
CA GLN A 234 -24.33 -2.71 -9.95
C GLN A 234 -24.27 -2.73 -11.47
N ILE A 235 -24.37 -1.56 -12.12
CA ILE A 235 -24.21 -1.44 -13.57
C ILE A 235 -22.81 -1.90 -13.96
N LEU A 236 -21.77 -1.40 -13.29
CA LEU A 236 -20.38 -1.79 -13.53
C LEU A 236 -20.18 -3.30 -13.46
N THR A 237 -20.60 -3.93 -12.36
CA THR A 237 -20.46 -5.38 -12.16
C THR A 237 -21.23 -6.19 -13.19
N ASN A 238 -22.43 -5.75 -13.58
CA ASN A 238 -23.22 -6.39 -14.64
C ASN A 238 -22.52 -6.28 -16.00
N THR A 239 -22.00 -5.10 -16.37
CA THR A 239 -21.28 -4.89 -17.62
C THR A 239 -20.03 -5.79 -17.70
N ILE A 240 -19.26 -5.88 -16.62
CA ILE A 240 -18.09 -6.78 -16.57
C ILE A 240 -18.55 -8.23 -16.72
N ALA A 241 -19.64 -8.64 -16.06
CA ALA A 241 -20.16 -10.00 -16.15
C ALA A 241 -20.62 -10.39 -17.55
N GLU A 242 -21.37 -9.51 -18.22
CA GLU A 242 -21.82 -9.70 -19.60
C GLU A 242 -20.65 -9.79 -20.59
N SER A 243 -19.61 -8.97 -20.39
CA SER A 243 -18.41 -8.99 -21.24
C SER A 243 -17.71 -10.35 -21.24
N LYS A 244 -17.75 -11.10 -20.13
CA LYS A 244 -17.13 -12.42 -19.98
C LYS A 244 -17.99 -13.57 -20.47
N GLN A 245 -19.31 -13.38 -20.59
CA GLN A 245 -20.22 -14.40 -21.11
C GLN A 245 -20.28 -14.44 -22.64
N ARG A 246 -19.68 -13.46 -23.34
CA ARG A 246 -19.54 -13.53 -24.81
C ARG A 246 -18.53 -14.63 -25.17
N PRO A 247 -18.94 -15.67 -25.92
CA PRO A 247 -18.00 -16.69 -26.37
C PRO A 247 -16.95 -16.03 -27.28
N SER A 248 -15.68 -16.31 -27.01
CA SER A 248 -14.60 -16.10 -27.99
C SER A 248 -15.02 -16.78 -29.29
N GLY A 249 -14.95 -16.06 -30.41
CA GLY A 249 -15.40 -16.53 -31.73
C GLY A 249 -14.81 -17.89 -32.13
N PRO A 250 -15.39 -18.56 -33.15
CA PRO A 250 -15.14 -19.96 -33.42
C PRO A 250 -13.67 -20.21 -33.76
N SER A 251 -12.98 -20.92 -32.86
CA SER A 251 -11.75 -21.62 -33.19
C SER A 251 -12.10 -22.69 -34.22
N LEU A 252 -11.57 -22.56 -35.44
CA LEU A 252 -11.58 -23.61 -36.46
C LEU A 252 -10.80 -24.82 -35.95
N ALA A 253 -11.48 -25.71 -35.22
CA ALA A 253 -10.99 -27.05 -34.95
C ALA A 253 -11.47 -27.96 -36.09
N MET A 254 -10.53 -28.36 -36.95
CA MET A 254 -10.78 -29.39 -37.95
C MET A 254 -11.15 -30.72 -37.28
N HIS A 255 -12.27 -31.28 -37.69
CA HIS A 255 -12.72 -32.62 -37.33
C HIS A 255 -11.72 -33.69 -37.80
N ALA A 256 -11.30 -34.56 -36.88
CA ALA A 256 -10.88 -35.91 -37.20
C ALA A 256 -11.73 -36.88 -36.37
N SER A 257 -12.64 -37.56 -37.07
CA SER A 257 -13.53 -38.59 -36.56
C SER A 257 -12.75 -39.89 -36.31
N HIS A 258 -12.79 -40.42 -35.08
CA HIS A 258 -12.64 -41.86 -34.88
C HIS A 258 -13.64 -42.38 -33.83
N SER A 259 -14.36 -43.39 -34.27
CA SER A 259 -15.37 -44.19 -33.58
C SER A 259 -14.73 -45.24 -32.68
N SER A 260 -15.28 -45.46 -31.48
CA SER A 260 -15.36 -46.81 -30.90
C SER A 260 -16.41 -46.90 -29.79
N SER A 261 -17.43 -47.69 -30.10
CA SER A 261 -18.42 -48.43 -29.31
C SER A 261 -18.21 -48.68 -27.79
N ALA A 262 -19.32 -48.43 -27.06
CA ALA A 262 -20.06 -49.31 -26.13
C ALA A 262 -19.34 -50.03 -24.96
N SER A 263 -19.86 -49.88 -23.74
CA SER A 263 -20.84 -50.85 -23.20
C SER A 263 -21.51 -50.36 -21.89
N SER A 264 -22.72 -50.86 -21.70
CA SER A 264 -23.77 -50.61 -20.71
C SER A 264 -23.44 -51.05 -19.27
N TYR A 265 -24.17 -50.53 -18.27
CA TYR A 265 -25.08 -51.33 -17.42
C TYR A 265 -26.03 -50.41 -16.63
N THR A 266 -27.33 -50.65 -16.81
CA THR A 266 -28.48 -50.04 -16.11
C THR A 266 -29.09 -51.07 -15.16
N THR A 267 -29.47 -50.65 -13.95
CA THR A 267 -30.51 -51.33 -13.15
C THR A 267 -31.21 -50.34 -12.21
N SER A 268 -32.50 -50.08 -12.46
CA SER A 268 -33.52 -49.58 -11.52
C SER A 268 -34.73 -50.52 -11.62
N PRO A 269 -35.52 -50.79 -10.56
CA PRO A 269 -36.86 -50.15 -10.41
C PRO A 269 -37.40 -50.15 -8.93
N PRO A 270 -38.69 -49.87 -8.60
CA PRO A 270 -39.81 -49.17 -9.28
C PRO A 270 -40.49 -48.02 -8.47
N SER A 271 -41.44 -47.36 -9.15
CA SER A 271 -42.34 -46.21 -8.85
C SER A 271 -43.47 -46.43 -7.80
N SER A 272 -44.03 -45.41 -7.11
CA SER A 272 -45.12 -44.46 -7.53
C SER A 272 -45.82 -43.87 -6.26
N PRO A 273 -46.77 -42.89 -6.27
CA PRO A 273 -47.31 -41.98 -7.31
C PRO A 273 -47.24 -40.46 -6.95
N LYS A 274 -47.56 -39.59 -7.93
CA LYS A 274 -47.66 -38.11 -7.84
C LYS A 274 -48.99 -37.63 -7.21
N PRO A 275 -49.02 -36.42 -6.64
CA PRO A 275 -50.17 -35.53 -6.78
C PRO A 275 -49.82 -34.15 -7.36
N SER A 276 -50.67 -33.77 -8.34
CA SER A 276 -51.19 -32.45 -8.70
C SER A 276 -50.25 -31.26 -8.97
N ASP A 277 -50.46 -30.72 -10.18
CA ASP A 277 -49.95 -29.48 -10.73
C ASP A 277 -50.26 -28.25 -9.86
N LEU A 278 -49.20 -27.54 -9.47
CA LEU A 278 -49.21 -26.14 -9.10
C LEU A 278 -48.00 -25.53 -9.79
N GLU A 279 -48.25 -24.77 -10.85
CA GLU A 279 -47.27 -23.96 -11.56
C GLU A 279 -46.58 -23.03 -10.55
N SER A 280 -45.33 -23.34 -10.21
CA SER A 280 -44.44 -22.40 -9.55
C SER A 280 -43.80 -21.53 -10.65
N PRO A 281 -43.81 -20.20 -10.52
CA PRO A 281 -43.12 -19.35 -11.48
C PRO A 281 -41.64 -19.70 -11.41
N SER A 282 -41.10 -20.18 -12.53
CA SER A 282 -39.65 -20.37 -12.69
C SER A 282 -38.98 -19.03 -12.35
N PRO A 283 -37.99 -18.98 -11.44
CA PRO A 283 -37.24 -17.77 -11.24
C PRO A 283 -36.36 -17.57 -12.47
N LEU A 284 -36.88 -16.83 -13.46
CA LEU A 284 -36.06 -16.01 -14.32
C LEU A 284 -35.21 -15.14 -13.37
N PHE A 285 -33.89 -15.23 -13.47
CA PHE A 285 -32.86 -14.66 -12.57
C PHE A 285 -32.42 -15.55 -11.37
N SER A 286 -31.68 -16.63 -11.65
CA SER A 286 -30.88 -17.34 -10.61
C SER A 286 -29.37 -17.34 -10.84
N SER A 287 -28.86 -16.73 -11.92
CA SER A 287 -27.43 -16.68 -12.21
C SER A 287 -26.81 -15.33 -11.83
N ARG A 288 -26.50 -15.13 -10.54
CA ARG A 288 -25.51 -14.11 -10.15
C ARG A 288 -24.16 -14.49 -10.78
N PRO A 289 -23.45 -13.57 -11.45
CA PRO A 289 -22.20 -13.90 -12.11
C PRO A 289 -21.14 -14.34 -11.08
N PRO A 290 -20.35 -15.39 -11.35
CA PRO A 290 -19.35 -15.85 -10.41
C PRO A 290 -18.22 -14.83 -10.34
N PHE A 291 -18.21 -13.99 -9.31
CA PHE A 291 -17.24 -12.92 -9.14
C PHE A 291 -15.77 -13.37 -9.17
N SER A 292 -15.45 -14.60 -8.75
CA SER A 292 -14.08 -15.14 -8.93
C SER A 292 -13.69 -15.14 -10.41
N SER A 293 -14.61 -15.50 -11.31
CA SER A 293 -14.36 -15.45 -12.74
C SER A 293 -14.20 -14.02 -13.26
N LEU A 294 -14.73 -13.00 -12.56
CA LEU A 294 -14.57 -11.57 -12.90
C LEU A 294 -13.17 -11.04 -12.61
N LEU A 295 -12.43 -11.67 -11.68
CA LEU A 295 -11.05 -11.33 -11.38
C LEU A 295 -10.02 -12.31 -11.98
N ASP A 296 -10.45 -13.52 -12.37
CA ASP A 296 -9.60 -14.62 -12.85
C ASP A 296 -9.24 -14.58 -14.36
N SER A 297 -9.53 -13.52 -15.13
CA SER A 297 -9.24 -13.52 -16.58
C SER A 297 -8.23 -12.47 -17.04
N ALA A 298 -6.94 -12.86 -17.05
CA ALA A 298 -5.98 -12.71 -18.15
C ALA A 298 -4.56 -12.90 -17.59
N ASP A 299 -3.95 -14.02 -17.98
CA ASP A 299 -2.69 -14.62 -17.52
C ASP A 299 -2.82 -15.56 -16.33
N THR A 300 -2.46 -16.83 -16.53
CA THR A 300 -2.22 -17.87 -15.52
C THR A 300 -1.11 -17.53 -14.51
N ASP A 301 -0.70 -16.26 -14.43
CA ASP A 301 0.41 -15.75 -13.63
C ASP A 301 0.00 -14.66 -12.63
N CYS A 302 -1.30 -14.38 -12.48
CA CYS A 302 -1.77 -13.46 -11.45
C CYS A 302 -3.08 -13.97 -10.85
N SER A 303 -2.98 -14.61 -9.69
CA SER A 303 -4.08 -14.70 -8.75
C SER A 303 -4.66 -13.31 -8.47
N ILE A 304 -5.79 -13.24 -7.79
CA ILE A 304 -6.39 -12.02 -7.23
C ILE A 304 -5.48 -11.45 -6.11
N GLY A 305 -4.17 -11.36 -6.35
CA GLY A 305 -3.16 -11.09 -5.34
C GLY A 305 -3.28 -9.69 -4.76
N CYS A 306 -2.80 -9.58 -3.53
CA CYS A 306 -2.58 -8.34 -2.82
C CYS A 306 -1.20 -8.42 -2.19
N PHE A 307 -0.34 -7.45 -2.48
CA PHE A 307 1.00 -7.37 -1.92
C PHE A 307 0.96 -6.66 -0.56
N SER A 308 1.61 -7.19 0.47
CA SER A 308 1.80 -6.49 1.75
C SER A 308 2.80 -5.35 1.67
N SER A 309 2.62 -4.34 2.52
CA SER A 309 3.51 -3.20 2.67
C SER A 309 3.44 -2.55 4.04
N HIS A 310 4.57 -1.97 4.45
CA HIS A 310 4.67 -1.12 5.64
C HIS A 310 5.83 -0.11 5.54
N GLU A 311 5.84 0.87 6.44
CA GLU A 311 6.98 1.79 6.60
C GLU A 311 8.16 1.02 7.18
N ALA A 312 9.33 1.08 6.53
CA ALA A 312 10.58 0.48 7.03
C ALA A 312 11.14 1.28 8.22
N LEU A 313 10.35 1.46 9.28
CA LEU A 313 10.62 2.37 10.38
C LEU A 313 11.56 1.73 11.41
N LEU A 314 11.26 0.48 11.80
CA LEU A 314 11.93 -0.24 12.88
C LEU A 314 13.07 -1.07 12.32
N LEU A 315 14.18 -0.42 11.97
CA LEU A 315 15.33 -1.07 11.31
C LEU A 315 15.88 -2.33 11.99
N PRO A 316 15.83 -2.51 13.33
CA PRO A 316 16.18 -3.80 13.93
C PRO A 316 15.32 -4.97 13.44
N TYR A 317 14.02 -4.73 13.20
CA TYR A 317 13.08 -5.72 12.65
C TYR A 317 13.38 -5.99 11.18
N GLU A 318 13.50 -4.93 10.38
CA GLU A 318 13.78 -5.03 8.94
C GLU A 318 15.13 -5.73 8.66
N GLU A 319 16.18 -5.40 9.42
CA GLU A 319 17.47 -6.09 9.37
C GLU A 319 17.31 -7.58 9.67
N ALA A 320 16.54 -7.93 10.71
CA ALA A 320 16.34 -9.32 11.10
C ALA A 320 15.47 -10.12 10.12
N MET A 321 14.63 -9.44 9.33
CA MET A 321 13.79 -10.02 8.28
C MET A 321 14.41 -9.99 6.89
N THR A 322 15.60 -9.39 6.74
CA THR A 322 16.35 -9.42 5.49
C THR A 322 16.97 -10.81 5.26
N ARG A 323 16.88 -11.31 4.03
CA ARG A 323 17.42 -12.61 3.58
C ARG A 323 18.24 -12.42 2.30
N GLU A 324 19.25 -13.26 2.14
CA GLU A 324 20.06 -13.31 0.92
C GLU A 324 19.61 -14.48 0.05
N TYR A 325 19.37 -14.20 -1.23
CA TYR A 325 19.09 -15.19 -2.27
C TYR A 325 19.90 -14.81 -3.51
N ASP A 326 20.70 -15.74 -4.03
CA ASP A 326 21.55 -15.54 -5.22
C ASP A 326 22.40 -14.26 -5.20
N GLY A 327 23.03 -13.98 -4.05
CA GLY A 327 23.89 -12.80 -3.85
C GLY A 327 23.13 -11.46 -3.76
N LYS A 328 21.80 -11.49 -3.69
CA LYS A 328 20.93 -10.32 -3.57
C LYS A 328 20.18 -10.36 -2.24
N PHE A 329 19.98 -9.19 -1.65
CA PHE A 329 19.28 -9.06 -0.38
C PHE A 329 17.84 -8.61 -0.58
N TYR A 330 16.93 -9.28 0.12
CA TYR A 330 15.50 -9.01 0.10
C TYR A 330 15.05 -8.81 1.53
N ASP A 331 14.38 -7.69 1.81
CA ASP A 331 13.66 -7.59 3.07
C ASP A 331 12.38 -8.42 2.93
N THR A 332 12.36 -9.56 3.63
CA THR A 332 11.25 -10.51 3.53
C THR A 332 10.15 -10.25 4.56
N SER A 333 10.17 -9.07 5.21
CA SER A 333 9.08 -8.60 6.06
C SER A 333 7.83 -8.24 5.24
N ALA A 334 8.00 -7.67 4.05
CA ALA A 334 6.91 -7.30 3.14
C ALA A 334 7.37 -7.20 1.67
N HIS A 335 6.41 -7.14 0.75
CA HIS A 335 6.71 -7.03 -0.68
C HIS A 335 7.21 -5.62 -1.05
N PHE A 336 6.57 -4.60 -0.47
CA PHE A 336 6.84 -3.19 -0.69
C PHE A 336 7.13 -2.51 0.63
N LEU A 337 8.18 -1.69 0.67
CA LEU A 337 8.52 -0.91 1.86
C LEU A 337 8.55 0.57 1.48
N TRP A 338 8.25 1.46 2.42
CA TRP A 338 8.50 2.89 2.20
C TRP A 338 9.30 3.54 3.31
N ILE A 339 9.98 4.62 2.96
CA ILE A 339 10.65 5.54 3.87
C ILE A 339 9.72 6.73 4.12
N GLY A 340 9.45 7.00 5.40
CA GLY A 340 8.59 8.10 5.82
C GLY A 340 9.23 9.47 5.64
N ASP A 341 8.41 10.51 5.64
CA ASP A 341 8.86 11.90 5.46
C ASP A 341 9.77 12.38 6.61
N ARG A 342 9.71 11.72 7.78
CA ARG A 342 10.54 12.01 8.97
C ARG A 342 11.83 11.19 9.05
N THR A 343 12.02 10.24 8.14
CA THR A 343 13.11 9.25 8.15
C THR A 343 13.87 9.19 6.83
N ARG A 344 13.59 10.09 5.88
CA ARG A 344 14.21 10.13 4.54
C ARG A 344 15.48 10.97 4.42
N GLN A 345 16.12 11.33 5.53
CA GLN A 345 17.35 12.13 5.50
C GLN A 345 18.45 11.36 4.75
N LEU A 346 19.13 12.03 3.81
CA LEU A 346 20.13 11.43 2.91
C LEU A 346 21.27 10.70 3.62
N ASP A 347 21.68 11.18 4.79
CA ASP A 347 22.79 10.70 5.60
C ASP A 347 22.34 9.79 6.77
N HIS A 348 21.07 9.36 6.79
CA HIS A 348 20.51 8.55 7.87
C HIS A 348 20.34 7.08 7.52
N ALA A 349 20.18 6.29 8.58
CA ALA A 349 20.10 4.84 8.58
C ALA A 349 19.07 4.26 7.60
N HIS A 350 17.88 4.87 7.48
CA HIS A 350 16.81 4.35 6.63
C HIS A 350 17.18 4.34 5.14
N ILE A 351 17.80 5.41 4.63
CA ILE A 351 18.31 5.47 3.25
C ILE A 351 19.44 4.44 3.07
N GLN A 352 20.33 4.31 4.06
CA GLN A 352 21.44 3.35 4.00
C GLN A 352 20.98 1.89 4.04
N PHE A 353 19.92 1.59 4.78
CA PHE A 353 19.32 0.26 4.78
C PHE A 353 18.64 -0.02 3.44
N CYS A 354 17.70 0.84 3.03
CA CYS A 354 16.85 0.59 1.86
C CYS A 354 17.60 0.58 0.51
N ARG A 355 18.78 1.22 0.40
CA ARG A 355 19.54 1.24 -0.86
C ARG A 355 20.07 -0.12 -1.33
N GLY A 356 20.22 -1.09 -0.42
CA GLY A 356 20.82 -2.39 -0.75
C GLY A 356 19.85 -3.56 -0.79
N ILE A 357 18.59 -3.37 -0.41
CA ILE A 357 17.55 -4.39 -0.59
C ILE A 357 16.94 -4.30 -1.98
N ARG A 358 16.46 -5.43 -2.52
CA ARG A 358 15.88 -5.53 -3.86
C ARG A 358 14.45 -5.04 -3.96
N ASN A 359 13.70 -5.04 -2.85
CA ASN A 359 12.31 -4.57 -2.76
C ASN A 359 12.12 -3.21 -3.43
N SER A 360 10.95 -3.00 -4.04
CA SER A 360 10.59 -1.64 -4.50
C SER A 360 10.37 -0.74 -3.28
N ILE A 361 10.93 0.47 -3.34
CA ILE A 361 10.97 1.40 -2.20
C ILE A 361 10.11 2.63 -2.48
N GLY A 362 9.10 2.84 -1.63
CA GLY A 362 8.36 4.08 -1.55
C GLY A 362 9.15 5.18 -0.83
N VAL A 363 9.02 6.43 -1.27
CA VAL A 363 9.57 7.59 -0.57
C VAL A 363 8.46 8.62 -0.41
N LYS A 364 8.11 8.95 0.83
CA LYS A 364 7.12 9.99 1.11
C LYS A 364 7.71 11.37 0.80
N VAL A 365 7.03 12.14 -0.05
CA VAL A 365 7.42 13.49 -0.46
C VAL A 365 6.44 14.49 0.14
N GLY A 366 6.82 15.08 1.28
CA GLY A 366 6.03 16.11 1.97
C GLY A 366 6.32 17.54 1.49
N PRO A 367 5.58 18.53 2.03
CA PRO A 367 5.68 19.94 1.61
C PRO A 367 7.05 20.60 1.83
N THR A 368 7.88 20.02 2.69
CA THR A 368 9.23 20.54 3.00
C THR A 368 10.32 19.94 2.11
N ALA A 369 9.97 18.94 1.28
CA ALA A 369 10.91 18.27 0.40
C ALA A 369 11.51 19.24 -0.62
N GLN A 370 12.83 19.19 -0.79
CA GLN A 370 13.51 19.97 -1.81
C GLN A 370 13.67 19.12 -3.09
N PRO A 371 13.38 19.64 -4.30
CA PRO A 371 13.44 18.85 -5.52
C PRO A 371 14.79 18.15 -5.76
N HIS A 372 15.90 18.83 -5.50
CA HIS A 372 17.25 18.26 -5.65
C HIS A 372 17.52 17.11 -4.65
N GLU A 373 17.02 17.24 -3.42
CA GLU A 373 17.13 16.20 -2.39
C GLU A 373 16.38 14.93 -2.82
N ILE A 374 15.18 15.08 -3.40
CA ILE A 374 14.40 13.94 -3.92
C ILE A 374 15.15 13.24 -5.05
N VAL A 375 15.77 13.99 -5.97
CA VAL A 375 16.60 13.42 -7.04
C VAL A 375 17.78 12.63 -6.46
N ASP A 376 18.46 13.16 -5.44
CA ASP A 376 19.58 12.48 -4.79
C ASP A 376 19.14 11.20 -4.07
N ILE A 377 17.99 11.22 -3.38
CA ILE A 377 17.38 10.03 -2.78
C ILE A 377 17.11 8.97 -3.87
N CYS A 378 16.51 9.37 -5.00
CA CYS A 378 16.23 8.46 -6.11
C CYS A 378 17.51 7.80 -6.66
N ARG A 379 18.60 8.57 -6.82
CA ARG A 379 19.88 8.05 -7.31
C ARG A 379 20.53 7.07 -6.33
N ILE A 380 20.42 7.33 -5.03
CA ILE A 380 20.97 6.44 -3.99
C ILE A 380 20.18 5.13 -3.93
N LEU A 381 18.85 5.20 -3.98
CA LEU A 381 17.98 4.02 -3.86
C LEU A 381 17.86 3.22 -5.17
N ASN A 382 18.15 3.84 -6.31
CA ASN A 382 18.02 3.25 -7.63
C ASN A 382 19.20 3.60 -8.56
N PRO A 383 20.43 3.17 -8.22
CA PRO A 383 21.63 3.52 -9.00
C PRO A 383 21.60 2.96 -10.43
N GLU A 384 20.95 1.81 -10.63
CA GLU A 384 20.75 1.17 -11.94
C GLU A 384 19.56 1.79 -12.71
N ASN A 385 18.90 2.79 -12.12
CA ASN A 385 17.76 3.50 -12.67
C ASN A 385 16.62 2.55 -13.12
N ILE A 386 16.39 1.42 -12.44
CA ILE A 386 15.38 0.40 -12.82
C ILE A 386 13.97 0.99 -12.67
N PRO A 387 13.09 0.94 -13.69
CA PRO A 387 11.71 1.41 -13.54
C PRO A 387 10.95 0.61 -12.48
N GLY A 388 10.12 1.29 -11.68
CA GLY A 388 9.35 0.66 -10.60
C GLY A 388 10.13 0.46 -9.29
N LYS A 389 11.47 0.54 -9.30
CA LYS A 389 12.31 0.37 -8.11
C LYS A 389 12.07 1.44 -7.05
N VAL A 390 11.89 2.70 -7.48
CA VAL A 390 11.54 3.81 -6.59
C VAL A 390 10.15 4.32 -6.92
N VAL A 391 9.35 4.50 -5.88
CA VAL A 391 7.98 5.03 -5.96
C VAL A 391 7.93 6.31 -5.13
N LEU A 392 7.72 7.46 -5.77
CA LEU A 392 7.54 8.73 -5.08
C LEU A 392 6.07 8.87 -4.65
N ILE A 393 5.84 9.05 -3.35
CA ILE A 393 4.51 9.11 -2.74
C ILE A 393 4.29 10.54 -2.24
N THR A 394 3.65 11.38 -3.05
CA THR A 394 3.46 12.82 -2.76
C THR A 394 2.31 13.03 -1.78
N ARG A 395 2.55 13.80 -0.73
CA ARG A 395 1.59 14.10 0.35
C ARG A 395 1.61 15.58 0.71
N LEU A 396 1.28 16.41 -0.26
CA LEU A 396 1.55 17.84 -0.28
C LEU A 396 0.43 18.66 0.39
N GLY A 397 -0.78 18.10 0.50
CA GLY A 397 -1.96 18.83 0.95
C GLY A 397 -2.64 19.57 -0.20
N ALA A 398 -3.97 19.61 -0.19
CA ALA A 398 -4.78 20.24 -1.24
C ALA A 398 -4.53 21.74 -1.42
N ALA A 399 -4.03 22.42 -0.38
CA ALA A 399 -3.68 23.83 -0.45
C ALA A 399 -2.38 24.07 -1.25
N ASP A 400 -1.46 23.09 -1.26
CA ASP A 400 -0.09 23.28 -1.73
C ASP A 400 0.28 22.40 -2.94
N ALA A 401 -0.48 21.35 -3.23
CA ALA A 401 -0.17 20.37 -4.28
C ALA A 401 0.12 21.02 -5.65
N SER A 402 -0.74 21.92 -6.12
CA SER A 402 -0.57 22.60 -7.42
C SER A 402 0.68 23.48 -7.51
N ARG A 403 1.22 23.92 -6.38
CA ARG A 403 2.40 24.78 -6.30
C ARG A 403 3.68 23.99 -6.07
N LEU A 404 3.61 22.95 -5.25
CA LEU A 404 4.78 22.19 -4.79
C LEU A 404 5.11 20.98 -5.65
N LEU A 405 4.13 20.40 -6.36
CA LEU A 405 4.36 19.23 -7.19
C LEU A 405 5.16 19.54 -8.48
N PRO A 406 4.85 20.62 -9.25
CA PRO A 406 5.53 20.90 -10.51
C PRO A 406 7.07 20.91 -10.43
N PRO A 407 7.71 21.63 -9.47
CA PRO A 407 9.17 21.67 -9.40
C PRO A 407 9.80 20.31 -9.11
N VAL A 408 9.09 19.41 -8.41
CA VAL A 408 9.58 18.06 -8.13
C VAL A 408 9.51 17.18 -9.38
N ILE A 409 8.41 17.27 -10.16
CA ILE A 409 8.28 16.57 -11.44
C ILE A 409 9.40 17.01 -12.39
N GLU A 410 9.59 18.32 -12.56
CA GLU A 410 10.61 18.90 -13.45
C GLU A 410 12.02 18.46 -13.06
N ALA A 411 12.35 18.45 -11.76
CA ALA A 411 13.65 18.01 -11.29
C ALA A 411 13.89 16.52 -11.56
N VAL A 412 12.88 15.67 -11.32
CA VAL A 412 12.94 14.22 -11.60
C VAL A 412 13.12 13.94 -13.09
N GLN A 413 12.34 14.60 -13.94
CA GLN A 413 12.44 14.48 -15.40
C GLN A 413 13.80 14.96 -15.91
N THR A 414 14.25 16.14 -15.47
CA THR A 414 15.55 16.71 -15.86
C THR A 414 16.71 15.81 -15.44
N ALA A 415 16.61 15.17 -14.27
CA ALA A 415 17.61 14.24 -13.78
C ALA A 415 17.58 12.87 -14.49
N GLY A 416 16.54 12.57 -15.28
CA GLY A 416 16.38 11.30 -15.97
C GLY A 416 16.16 10.09 -15.05
N VAL A 417 15.72 10.32 -13.81
CA VAL A 417 15.47 9.22 -12.85
C VAL A 417 14.07 8.65 -13.07
N ARG A 418 13.99 7.32 -13.21
CA ARG A 418 12.76 6.59 -13.54
C ARG A 418 12.05 6.18 -12.26
N VAL A 419 10.91 6.83 -11.98
CA VAL A 419 10.13 6.62 -10.77
C VAL A 419 8.66 6.42 -11.10
N VAL A 420 7.95 5.68 -10.23
CA VAL A 420 6.48 5.63 -10.23
C VAL A 420 5.96 6.72 -9.29
N TRP A 421 4.90 7.42 -9.69
CA TRP A 421 4.26 8.45 -8.86
C TRP A 421 2.99 7.94 -8.22
N LEU A 422 2.84 8.11 -6.91
CA LEU A 422 1.60 7.89 -6.17
C LEU A 422 1.19 9.16 -5.43
N CYS A 423 -0.12 9.38 -5.33
CA CYS A 423 -0.68 10.43 -4.49
C CYS A 423 -1.13 9.85 -3.14
N ASP A 424 -0.64 10.42 -2.04
CA ASP A 424 -1.13 10.21 -0.68
C ASP A 424 -1.86 11.49 -0.21
N PRO A 425 -3.18 11.57 -0.44
CA PRO A 425 -3.95 12.76 -0.09
C PRO A 425 -4.31 12.82 1.40
N MET A 426 -3.85 11.87 2.22
CA MET A 426 -4.31 11.74 3.60
C MET A 426 -3.44 12.60 4.52
N HIS A 427 -2.13 12.38 4.45
CA HIS A 427 -1.21 12.92 5.43
C HIS A 427 -0.98 14.43 5.27
N GLY A 428 -1.08 14.97 4.05
CA GLY A 428 -0.98 16.41 3.78
C GLY A 428 -2.17 17.21 4.31
N ASN A 429 -3.34 16.58 4.42
CA ASN A 429 -4.61 17.22 4.79
C ASN A 429 -5.05 16.97 6.23
N THR A 430 -4.11 16.61 7.12
CA THR A 430 -4.42 16.41 8.54
C THR A 430 -4.46 17.76 9.26
N GLN A 431 -5.63 18.10 9.80
CA GLN A 431 -5.84 19.26 10.65
C GLN A 431 -5.88 18.82 12.11
N VAL A 432 -5.37 19.66 13.01
CA VAL A 432 -5.39 19.40 14.47
C VAL A 432 -6.26 20.45 15.11
N THR A 433 -7.32 20.04 15.82
CA THR A 433 -8.20 20.97 16.54
C THR A 433 -7.50 21.59 17.74
N PRO A 434 -8.01 22.69 18.32
CA PRO A 434 -7.45 23.27 19.55
C PRO A 434 -7.33 22.27 20.71
N GLU A 435 -8.24 21.29 20.76
CA GLU A 435 -8.25 20.20 21.74
C GLU A 435 -7.25 19.08 21.42
N GLY A 436 -6.46 19.22 20.35
CA GLY A 436 -5.44 18.24 19.94
C GLY A 436 -5.98 17.07 19.12
N LYS A 437 -7.27 17.05 18.76
CA LYS A 437 -7.85 15.97 17.95
C LYS A 437 -7.46 16.14 16.48
N LYS A 438 -7.01 15.06 15.85
CA LYS A 438 -6.71 15.04 14.41
C LYS A 438 -7.98 14.81 13.62
N ARG A 439 -8.14 15.54 12.53
CA ARG A 439 -9.24 15.39 11.58
C ARG A 439 -8.73 15.52 10.15
N ARG A 440 -9.41 14.87 9.21
CA ARG A 440 -9.19 15.02 7.77
C ARG A 440 -10.51 15.28 7.08
N CYS A 441 -10.52 16.18 6.12
CA CYS A 441 -11.72 16.53 5.36
C CYS A 441 -11.72 15.79 4.03
N PHE A 442 -12.78 15.06 3.73
CA PHE A 442 -12.94 14.27 2.50
C PHE A 442 -12.73 15.12 1.24
N THR A 443 -13.28 16.34 1.20
CA THR A 443 -13.19 17.22 0.05
C THR A 443 -11.77 17.70 -0.21
N ASP A 444 -10.99 17.95 0.85
CA ASP A 444 -9.59 18.33 0.72
C ASP A 444 -8.78 17.14 0.19
N MET A 445 -9.00 15.95 0.74
CA MET A 445 -8.32 14.74 0.28
C MET A 445 -8.63 14.46 -1.20
N LEU A 446 -9.90 14.54 -1.61
CA LEU A 446 -10.29 14.38 -3.00
C LEU A 446 -9.63 15.45 -3.89
N LYS A 447 -9.70 16.72 -3.49
CA LYS A 447 -9.09 17.83 -4.23
C LYS A 447 -7.60 17.61 -4.47
N GLU A 448 -6.85 17.14 -3.48
CA GLU A 448 -5.42 16.85 -3.67
C GLU A 448 -5.19 15.77 -4.74
N VAL A 449 -5.99 14.71 -4.76
CA VAL A 449 -5.89 13.66 -5.79
C VAL A 449 -6.15 14.23 -7.18
N LEU A 450 -7.24 14.97 -7.36
CA LEU A 450 -7.63 15.52 -8.66
C LEU A 450 -6.58 16.52 -9.18
N VAL A 451 -6.13 17.45 -8.32
CA VAL A 451 -5.06 18.40 -8.67
C VAL A 451 -3.77 17.68 -9.04
N THR A 452 -3.41 16.61 -8.33
CA THR A 452 -2.21 15.82 -8.61
C THR A 452 -2.30 15.14 -9.99
N PHE A 453 -3.46 14.57 -10.34
CA PHE A 453 -3.71 14.04 -11.68
C PHE A 453 -3.51 15.10 -12.76
N ASP A 454 -4.18 16.24 -12.62
CA ASP A 454 -4.14 17.32 -13.62
C ASP A 454 -2.73 17.88 -13.77
N THR A 455 -2.01 18.05 -12.66
CA THR A 455 -0.62 18.52 -12.66
C THR A 455 0.29 17.54 -13.41
N HIS A 456 0.13 16.22 -13.19
CA HIS A 456 0.91 15.23 -13.93
C HIS A 456 0.67 15.33 -15.44
N VAL A 457 -0.59 15.45 -15.86
CA VAL A 457 -0.97 15.64 -17.28
C VAL A 457 -0.34 16.91 -17.86
N GLN A 458 -0.45 18.04 -17.16
CA GLN A 458 0.09 19.34 -17.59
C GLN A 458 1.61 19.30 -17.78
N HIS A 459 2.32 18.55 -16.94
CA HIS A 459 3.79 18.39 -16.99
C HIS A 459 4.25 17.16 -17.79
N GLN A 460 3.40 16.59 -18.65
CA GLN A 460 3.73 15.43 -19.50
C GLN A 460 4.33 14.26 -18.71
N SER A 461 3.81 14.05 -17.51
CA SER A 461 4.17 12.96 -16.62
C SER A 461 2.91 12.14 -16.30
N GLN A 462 3.06 11.10 -15.48
CA GLN A 462 1.96 10.19 -15.21
C GLN A 462 1.84 9.90 -13.72
N LEU A 463 0.63 10.12 -13.19
CA LEU A 463 0.24 9.57 -11.91
C LEU A 463 0.00 8.06 -12.06
N GLY A 464 0.80 7.26 -11.38
CA GLY A 464 0.78 5.81 -11.43
C GLY A 464 -0.18 5.16 -10.44
N GLY A 465 -0.72 5.92 -9.48
CA GLY A 465 -1.61 5.35 -8.47
C GLY A 465 -1.91 6.27 -7.28
N VAL A 466 -2.57 5.68 -6.29
CA VAL A 466 -3.03 6.34 -5.06
C VAL A 466 -2.68 5.52 -3.82
N HIS A 467 -2.50 6.21 -2.69
CA HIS A 467 -2.12 5.66 -1.40
C HIS A 467 -3.04 6.19 -0.30
N PHE A 468 -3.87 5.32 0.27
CA PHE A 468 -4.88 5.70 1.27
C PHE A 468 -4.64 5.06 2.64
N GLU A 469 -5.14 5.73 3.68
CA GLU A 469 -5.43 5.11 4.97
C GLU A 469 -6.94 4.88 5.03
N LEU A 470 -7.36 3.62 5.09
CA LEU A 470 -8.76 3.21 5.00
C LEU A 470 -9.02 1.98 5.87
N THR A 471 -10.28 1.82 6.28
CA THR A 471 -10.77 0.61 6.94
C THR A 471 -12.09 0.16 6.33
N GLY A 472 -12.31 -1.16 6.32
CA GLY A 472 -13.60 -1.75 5.96
C GLY A 472 -14.63 -1.70 7.09
N GLU A 473 -14.24 -1.18 8.25
CA GLU A 473 -15.10 -1.01 9.42
C GLU A 473 -15.93 0.27 9.34
N HIS A 474 -16.97 0.32 10.18
CA HIS A 474 -17.82 1.50 10.31
C HIS A 474 -17.21 2.46 11.35
N VAL A 475 -16.50 3.47 10.86
CA VAL A 475 -15.83 4.47 11.70
C VAL A 475 -16.16 5.90 11.25
N SER A 476 -16.13 6.83 12.20
CA SER A 476 -16.40 8.26 11.98
C SER A 476 -15.15 9.11 12.20
N GLU A 477 -14.05 8.77 11.51
CA GLU A 477 -12.74 9.41 11.73
C GLU A 477 -12.53 10.65 10.84
N CYS A 478 -12.89 10.57 9.55
CA CYS A 478 -12.82 11.67 8.60
C CYS A 478 -14.16 12.43 8.48
N ILE A 479 -14.09 13.75 8.32
CA ILE A 479 -15.28 14.60 8.10
C ILE A 479 -15.57 14.65 6.60
N GLY A 480 -16.83 14.63 6.20
CA GLY A 480 -17.25 14.80 4.80
C GLY A 480 -17.70 13.48 4.16
N GLY A 481 -17.87 13.53 2.84
CA GLY A 481 -18.45 12.43 2.06
C GLY A 481 -19.98 12.42 2.08
N CYS A 482 -20.58 11.52 1.30
CA CYS A 482 -22.01 11.41 1.07
C CYS A 482 -22.85 11.27 2.35
N GLU A 483 -22.32 10.65 3.41
CA GLU A 483 -23.04 10.48 4.69
C GLU A 483 -23.03 11.73 5.57
N SER A 484 -22.15 12.69 5.33
CA SER A 484 -21.98 13.88 6.19
C SER A 484 -23.01 14.98 5.97
N ARG A 485 -23.98 14.80 5.07
CA ARG A 485 -25.02 15.80 4.73
C ARG A 485 -26.02 16.14 5.84
N GLY A 486 -25.83 15.72 7.10
CA GLY A 486 -26.85 15.99 8.13
C GLY A 486 -26.54 15.82 9.62
N LYS A 487 -25.33 15.48 10.07
CA LYS A 487 -25.05 15.38 11.53
C LYS A 487 -23.71 15.97 11.93
N VAL A 488 -23.70 17.27 12.17
CA VAL A 488 -22.76 17.90 13.11
C VAL A 488 -23.33 17.63 14.50
N GLY A 489 -23.10 16.44 15.09
CA GLY A 489 -23.79 16.15 16.35
C GLY A 489 -23.43 14.88 17.12
N ASP A 490 -22.91 13.82 16.51
CA ASP A 490 -22.58 12.62 17.29
C ASP A 490 -21.11 12.70 17.72
N GLU A 491 -20.90 13.16 18.96
CA GLU A 491 -19.68 13.04 19.74
C GLU A 491 -19.34 11.57 20.03
N GLU A 492 -19.19 10.72 19.01
CA GLU A 492 -18.49 9.46 19.20
C GLU A 492 -17.00 9.76 19.27
N THR A 493 -16.49 9.65 20.49
CA THR A 493 -15.15 9.97 20.92
C THR A 493 -14.13 9.11 20.18
N TYR A 494 -13.68 9.58 19.01
CA TYR A 494 -12.49 9.04 18.37
C TYR A 494 -11.27 9.39 19.24
N GLU A 495 -10.87 8.46 20.12
CA GLU A 495 -9.56 8.47 20.78
C GLU A 495 -8.52 7.86 19.84
N ALA A 496 -8.13 8.68 18.87
CA ALA A 496 -7.18 8.25 17.85
C ALA A 496 -5.75 8.29 18.40
N PHE A 497 -5.24 7.15 18.83
CA PHE A 497 -3.79 6.98 18.98
C PHE A 497 -3.05 7.18 17.64
N CYS A 498 -3.78 7.09 16.52
CA CYS A 498 -3.30 7.22 15.15
C CYS A 498 -4.02 8.33 14.33
N ASP A 499 -3.90 8.28 13.00
CA ASP A 499 -4.46 9.33 12.13
C ASP A 499 -5.81 8.86 11.54
N PRO A 500 -6.75 9.78 11.23
CA PRO A 500 -8.08 9.44 10.73
C PRO A 500 -8.09 8.67 9.39
N ARG A 501 -8.73 7.51 9.33
CA ARG A 501 -8.91 6.66 8.15
C ARG A 501 -10.19 7.03 7.39
N LEU A 502 -10.19 6.81 6.08
CA LEU A 502 -11.44 6.74 5.31
C LEU A 502 -12.22 5.51 5.78
N ASN A 503 -13.49 5.71 6.10
CA ASN A 503 -14.39 4.58 6.32
C ASN A 503 -14.78 3.93 4.98
N TYR A 504 -15.53 2.83 5.06
CA TYR A 504 -15.97 2.08 3.89
C TYR A 504 -16.65 2.97 2.82
N THR A 505 -17.66 3.76 3.22
CA THR A 505 -18.43 4.60 2.30
C THR A 505 -17.58 5.68 1.65
N GLN A 506 -16.76 6.37 2.44
CA GLN A 506 -15.86 7.41 1.95
C GLN A 506 -14.80 6.85 1.00
N ALA A 507 -14.26 5.66 1.27
CA ALA A 507 -13.26 5.03 0.41
C ALA A 507 -13.85 4.61 -0.94
N VAL A 508 -15.07 4.06 -0.96
CA VAL A 508 -15.79 3.75 -2.21
C VAL A 508 -16.13 5.03 -2.98
N GLU A 509 -16.62 6.07 -2.30
CA GLU A 509 -16.89 7.37 -2.91
C GLU A 509 -15.64 7.97 -3.54
N MET A 510 -14.51 7.95 -2.84
CA MET A 510 -13.21 8.40 -3.36
C MET A 510 -12.85 7.67 -4.67
N ALA A 511 -13.04 6.34 -4.73
CA ALA A 511 -12.77 5.58 -5.95
C ALA A 511 -13.67 6.00 -7.12
N PHE A 512 -14.96 6.26 -6.87
CA PHE A 512 -15.88 6.73 -7.89
C PHE A 512 -15.57 8.14 -8.39
N GLU A 513 -15.20 9.06 -7.51
CA GLU A 513 -14.84 10.43 -7.89
C GLU A 513 -13.56 10.45 -8.74
N ILE A 514 -12.55 9.66 -8.35
CA ILE A 514 -11.33 9.48 -9.16
C ILE A 514 -11.67 8.85 -10.51
N ALA A 515 -12.51 7.82 -10.52
CA ALA A 515 -12.94 7.15 -11.74
C ALA A 515 -13.67 8.12 -12.70
N SER A 516 -14.55 8.95 -12.18
CA SER A 516 -15.26 9.98 -12.93
C SER A 516 -14.30 10.99 -13.55
N HIS A 517 -13.35 11.50 -12.76
CA HIS A 517 -12.34 12.46 -13.22
C HIS A 517 -11.50 11.93 -14.37
N ILE A 518 -11.02 10.68 -14.26
CA ILE A 518 -10.21 10.03 -15.30
C ILE A 518 -11.01 9.89 -16.60
N LYS A 519 -12.26 9.42 -16.53
CA LYS A 519 -13.13 9.26 -17.70
C LYS A 519 -13.44 10.60 -18.38
N HIS A 520 -13.67 11.66 -17.62
CA HIS A 520 -13.89 13.00 -18.15
C HIS A 520 -12.64 13.54 -18.87
N ALA A 521 -11.46 13.40 -18.26
CA ALA A 521 -10.20 13.85 -18.87
C ALA A 521 -9.89 13.12 -20.18
N ASP A 522 -10.16 11.81 -20.28
CA ASP A 522 -9.97 11.05 -21.52
C ASP A 522 -10.91 11.51 -22.64
N GLN A 523 -12.18 11.80 -22.31
CA GLN A 523 -13.15 12.35 -23.27
C GLN A 523 -12.72 13.72 -23.81
N GLU A 524 -12.25 14.63 -22.95
CA GLU A 524 -11.81 15.98 -23.34
C GLU A 524 -10.55 15.96 -24.21
N GLN A 525 -9.63 15.02 -23.98
CA GLN A 525 -8.39 14.88 -24.75
C GLN A 525 -8.61 14.21 -26.12
N GLY A 526 -9.86 13.92 -26.52
CA GLY A 526 -10.15 13.20 -27.75
C GLY A 526 -9.62 11.77 -27.75
N ARG A 527 -9.13 11.28 -26.60
CA ARG A 527 -8.93 9.86 -26.31
C ARG A 527 -10.32 9.29 -26.05
N SER A 528 -11.11 9.20 -27.10
CA SER A 528 -12.36 8.47 -27.07
C SER A 528 -12.07 7.14 -26.38
N VAL A 529 -12.66 6.93 -25.19
CA VAL A 529 -12.93 5.58 -24.71
C VAL A 529 -13.80 5.00 -25.81
N THR A 530 -13.18 4.27 -26.73
CA THR A 530 -13.89 3.50 -27.73
C THR A 530 -14.63 2.40 -26.98
N LEU A 531 -15.80 2.75 -26.43
CA LEU A 531 -16.88 1.82 -26.20
C LEU A 531 -17.44 1.26 -27.53
N ASN A 532 -16.86 1.62 -28.70
CA ASN A 532 -17.31 1.24 -30.03
C ASN A 532 -16.25 0.63 -30.97
N ASN A 533 -15.17 -0.01 -30.49
CA ASN A 533 -14.24 -0.76 -31.35
C ASN A 533 -14.21 -2.28 -31.13
N TRP A 534 -15.33 -2.87 -30.70
CA TRP A 534 -15.55 -4.33 -30.86
C TRP A 534 -16.36 -4.70 -32.11
N ALA A 535 -16.80 -3.71 -32.91
CA ALA A 535 -17.61 -3.95 -34.11
C ALA A 535 -16.89 -3.75 -35.46
N ASN A 536 -15.73 -3.06 -35.50
CA ASN A 536 -15.06 -2.73 -36.77
C ASN A 536 -13.74 -3.49 -37.02
N ALA A 537 -13.49 -4.59 -36.31
CA ALA A 537 -12.41 -5.54 -36.65
C ALA A 537 -12.92 -6.78 -37.42
N LEU A 538 -14.12 -6.69 -38.01
CA LEU A 538 -14.71 -7.67 -38.91
C LEU A 538 -15.33 -6.96 -40.12
N HIS A 539 -14.48 -6.38 -40.97
CA HIS A 539 -14.75 -6.21 -42.39
C HIS A 539 -13.47 -6.35 -43.20
#